data_AF-Q7Q0W5-F1
#
_entry.id   AF-Q7Q0W5-F1
#
_cell.length_a   1.000
_cell.length_b   1.000
_cell.length_c   1.000
_cell.angle_alpha   90.00
_cell.angle_beta   90.00
_cell.angle_gamma   90.00
#
_symmetry.space_group_name_H-M   'P 1'
#
loop_
_entity.id
_entity.type
_entity.pdbx_description
1 polymer ?
#
loop_
_entity_poly.entity_id
_entity_poly.type
_entity_poly.pdbx_seq_one_letter_code
_entity_poly.pdbx_strand_id
1 'polypeptide(L)' 'QVQHAKQLNEWWPYRYRTSQQYFESAIKYFGAFGLFDKTSGELVACVFQNDHDAVGHLYTVSERCNRGYGCTLAKA' A
#
# COMPACT_ATOMS: atom_id res chain seq x y z
N GLN A 1 4.21 11.21 -2.79
CA GLN A 1 3.72 10.10 -3.63
C GLN A 1 4.85 9.18 -4.12
N VAL A 2 5.89 9.68 -4.82
CA VAL A 2 7.03 8.86 -5.28
C VAL A 2 7.74 8.09 -4.15
N GLN A 3 7.89 8.71 -2.98
CA GLN A 3 8.54 8.09 -1.83
C GLN A 3 7.78 6.85 -1.30
N HIS A 4 6.45 6.91 -1.26
CA HIS A 4 5.63 5.77 -0.85
C HIS A 4 5.65 4.66 -1.89
N ALA A 5 5.65 4.98 -3.19
CA ALA A 5 5.80 3.96 -4.23
C ALA A 5 7.11 3.18 -4.09
N LYS A 6 8.21 3.86 -3.78
CA LYS A 6 9.50 3.22 -3.50
C LYS A 6 9.42 2.31 -2.26
N GLN A 7 8.82 2.80 -1.17
CA GLN A 7 8.64 2.02 0.06
C GLN A 7 7.78 0.75 -0.18
N LEU A 8 6.69 0.87 -0.93
CA LEU A 8 5.83 -0.26 -1.29
C LEU A 8 6.55 -1.29 -2.17
N ASN A 9 7.34 -0.82 -3.13
CA ASN A 9 8.19 -1.68 -3.94
C ASN A 9 9.24 -2.40 -3.08
N GLU A 10 9.73 -1.78 -2.00
CA GLU A 10 10.63 -2.43 -1.05
C GLU A 10 9.94 -3.52 -0.22
N TRP A 11 8.68 -3.30 0.16
CA TRP A 11 7.90 -4.28 0.92
C TRP A 11 7.51 -5.52 0.11
N TRP A 12 7.40 -5.38 -1.21
CA TRP A 12 6.85 -6.44 -2.04
C TRP A 12 7.89 -7.54 -2.30
N PRO A 13 7.70 -8.77 -1.78
CA PRO A 13 8.70 -9.82 -1.88
C PRO A 13 8.90 -10.33 -3.31
N TYR A 14 7.85 -10.30 -4.13
CA TYR A 14 7.84 -10.71 -5.54
C TYR A 14 7.98 -9.54 -6.52
N ARG A 15 8.78 -8.53 -6.17
CA ARG A 15 8.93 -7.33 -7.00
C ARG A 15 9.67 -7.62 -8.31
N TYR A 16 9.21 -7.01 -9.38
CA TYR A 16 9.86 -7.00 -10.69
C TYR A 16 10.53 -5.65 -10.93
N ARG A 17 11.37 -5.58 -11.96
CA ARG A 17 12.03 -4.32 -12.37
C ARG A 17 11.05 -3.18 -12.60
N THR A 18 9.82 -3.48 -13.02
CA THR A 18 8.74 -2.51 -13.31
C THR A 18 7.78 -2.30 -12.14
N SER A 19 7.93 -3.01 -11.02
CA SER A 19 6.99 -2.92 -9.89
C SER A 19 6.92 -1.52 -9.26
N GLN A 20 8.03 -0.78 -9.23
CA GLN A 20 7.98 0.61 -8.74
C GLN A 20 7.11 1.49 -9.64
N GLN A 21 7.26 1.39 -10.96
CA GLN A 21 6.45 2.14 -11.92
C GLN A 21 4.96 1.77 -11.83
N TYR A 22 4.68 0.50 -11.50
CA TYR A 22 3.33 0.06 -11.20
C TYR A 22 2.74 0.80 -9.99
N PHE A 23 3.43 0.85 -8.84
CA PHE A 23 2.92 1.60 -7.67
C PHE A 23 2.85 3.11 -7.90
N GLU A 24 3.81 3.69 -8.62
CA GLU A 24 3.75 5.09 -9.01
C GLU A 24 2.50 5.39 -9.84
N SER A 25 2.18 4.51 -10.79
CA SER A 25 0.97 4.61 -11.63
C SER A 25 -0.30 4.36 -10.82
N ALA A 26 -0.29 3.36 -9.94
CA ALA A 26 -1.40 3.04 -9.05
C ALA A 26 -1.76 4.22 -8.15
N ILE A 27 -0.78 4.85 -7.51
CA ILE A 27 -0.99 6.04 -6.66
C ILE A 27 -1.46 7.25 -7.47
N LYS A 28 -1.00 7.39 -8.72
CA LYS A 28 -1.29 8.57 -9.55
C LYS A 28 -2.65 8.50 -10.23
N TYR A 29 -3.03 7.34 -10.73
CA TYR A 29 -4.20 7.17 -11.60
C TYR A 29 -5.34 6.39 -10.94
N PHE A 30 -5.07 5.61 -9.90
CA PHE A 30 -6.07 4.83 -9.18
C PHE A 30 -6.24 5.33 -7.75
N GLY A 31 -7.34 4.94 -7.11
CA GLY A 31 -7.56 5.17 -5.69
C GLY A 31 -6.65 4.31 -4.83
N ALA A 32 -6.16 4.87 -3.73
CA ALA A 32 -5.41 4.11 -2.73
C ALA A 32 -5.66 4.71 -1.34
N PHE A 33 -5.71 3.85 -0.32
CA PHE A 33 -5.68 4.26 1.07
C PHE A 33 -4.37 3.82 1.73
N GLY A 34 -3.77 4.73 2.49
CA GLY A 34 -2.61 4.48 3.33
C GLY A 34 -2.98 4.66 4.80
N LEU A 35 -2.58 3.71 5.63
CA LEU A 35 -2.64 3.84 7.08
C LEU A 35 -1.26 4.29 7.57
N PHE A 36 -1.24 5.39 8.33
CA PHE A 36 -0.03 5.99 8.85
C PHE A 36 -0.01 5.92 10.36
N ASP A 37 1.15 5.62 10.94
CA ASP A 37 1.37 5.78 12.37
C ASP A 37 1.33 7.27 12.72
N LYS A 38 0.49 7.65 13.70
CA LYS A 38 0.30 9.06 14.07
C LYS A 38 1.55 9.68 14.71
N THR A 39 2.38 8.86 15.35
CA THR A 39 3.54 9.33 16.11
C THR A 39 4.77 9.43 15.21
N SER A 40 5.06 8.39 14.43
CA SER A 40 6.23 8.39 13.52
C SER A 40 5.93 8.97 12.14
N GLY A 41 4.67 9.07 11.75
CA GLY A 41 4.26 9.45 10.39
C GLY A 41 4.53 8.37 9.34
N GLU A 42 4.94 7.17 9.76
CA GLU A 42 5.30 6.09 8.84
C GLU A 42 4.07 5.40 8.27
N LEU A 43 4.12 5.07 6.97
CA LEU A 43 3.13 4.19 6.36
C LEU A 43 3.28 2.79 6.96
N VAL A 44 2.20 2.23 7.51
CA VAL A 44 2.18 0.90 8.15
C VAL A 44 1.35 -0.12 7.38
N ALA A 45 0.37 0.33 6.60
CA ALA A 45 -0.44 -0.51 5.76
C ALA A 45 -1.00 0.30 4.59
N CYS A 46 -1.33 -0.38 3.49
CA CYS A 46 -1.91 0.24 2.32
C CYS A 46 -2.90 -0.69 1.62
N VAL A 47 -3.77 -0.10 0.81
CA VAL A 47 -4.66 -0.80 -0.09
C VAL A 47 -4.84 0.01 -1.36
N PHE A 48 -4.99 -0.67 -2.49
CA PHE A 48 -5.18 -0.06 -3.80
C PHE A 48 -6.52 -0.50 -4.39
N GLN A 49 -7.17 0.43 -5.09
CA GLN A 49 -8.22 0.09 -6.04
C GLN A 49 -7.55 -0.40 -7.33
N ASN A 50 -7.97 -1.56 -7.83
CA ASN A 50 -7.51 -2.05 -9.11
C ASN A 50 -8.35 -1.50 -10.27
N ASP A 51 -8.01 -1.91 -11.48
CA ASP A 51 -8.67 -1.58 -12.75
C ASP A 51 -10.08 -2.16 -12.91
N HIS A 52 -10.52 -3.00 -11.97
CA HIS A 52 -11.87 -3.57 -11.90
C HIS A 52 -12.72 -2.97 -10.79
N ASP A 53 -12.33 -1.79 -10.26
CA ASP A 53 -12.96 -1.15 -9.09
C ASP A 53 -13.00 -2.03 -7.83
N ALA A 54 -12.16 -3.06 -7.78
CA ALA A 54 -12.04 -3.97 -6.65
C ALA A 54 -10.85 -3.57 -5.76
N VAL A 55 -10.97 -3.93 -4.48
CA VAL A 55 -9.93 -3.75 -3.48
C VAL A 55 -8.82 -4.79 -3.70
N GLY A 56 -7.61 -4.33 -3.95
CA GLY A 56 -6.43 -5.14 -4.25
C GLY A 56 -5.17 -4.63 -3.54
N HIS A 57 -4.11 -5.43 -3.62
CA HIS A 57 -2.79 -5.09 -3.08
C HIS A 57 -2.81 -4.63 -1.61
N LEU A 58 -3.71 -5.21 -0.83
CA LEU A 58 -3.79 -4.98 0.61
C LEU A 58 -2.52 -5.53 1.26
N TYR A 59 -1.77 -4.65 1.92
CA TYR A 59 -0.53 -5.02 2.56
C TYR A 59 -0.37 -4.31 3.90
N THR A 60 0.22 -5.00 4.87
CA THR A 60 0.61 -4.46 6.18
C THR A 60 2.04 -4.89 6.44
N VAL A 61 2.89 -3.99 6.93
CA VAL A 61 4.28 -4.34 7.27
C VAL A 61 4.30 -5.44 8.33
N SER A 62 5.20 -6.40 8.15
CA SER A 62 5.31 -7.62 8.96
C SER A 62 5.38 -7.33 10.47
N GLU A 63 6.14 -6.32 10.85
CA GLU A 63 6.34 -5.87 12.24
C GLU A 63 5.07 -5.28 12.89
N ARG A 64 4.07 -4.94 12.08
CA ARG A 64 2.82 -4.30 12.50
C ARG A 64 1.58 -5.14 12.18
N CYS A 65 1.76 -6.40 11.76
CA CYS A 65 0.68 -7.36 11.54
C CYS A 65 -0.10 -7.71 12.82
N ASN A 66 -1.24 -8.36 12.67
CA ASN A 66 -2.14 -8.81 13.76
C ASN A 66 -2.74 -7.66 14.61
N ARG A 67 -2.87 -6.46 14.04
CA ARG A 67 -3.46 -5.27 14.69
C ARG A 67 -4.77 -4.79 14.07
N GLY A 68 -5.35 -5.59 13.16
CA GLY A 68 -6.61 -5.26 12.48
C GLY A 68 -6.51 -4.26 11.32
N TYR A 69 -5.32 -3.75 11.00
CA TYR A 69 -5.11 -2.73 9.96
C TYR A 69 -5.63 -3.13 8.58
N GLY A 70 -5.46 -4.39 8.18
CA GLY A 70 -6.01 -4.89 6.93
C GLY A 70 -7.54 -4.82 6.87
N CYS A 71 -8.22 -5.15 7.96
CA CYS A 71 -9.68 -5.07 8.06
C CYS A 71 -10.17 -3.63 8.03
N THR A 72 -9.45 -2.71 8.69
CA THR A 72 -9.76 -1.28 8.65
C THR A 72 -9.67 -0.73 7.24
N LEU A 73 -8.59 -1.04 6.52
CA LEU A 73 -8.39 -0.56 5.14
C LEU A 73 -9.38 -1.17 4.14
N ALA A 74 -9.78 -2.42 4.32
CA ALA A 74 -10.74 -3.07 3.43
C ALA A 74 -12.18 -2.53 3.57
N LYS A 75 -12.48 -1.80 4.65
CA LYS A 75 -13.79 -1.20 4.93
C LYS A 75 -13.86 0.30 4.64
N ALA A 76 -12.71 0.93 4.38
CA ALA A 76 -12.59 2.36 4.10
C ALA A 76 -13.06 2.67 2.67
#